data_AF-A0A3B0XLM5-F1
#
_entry.id   AF-A0A3B0XLM5-F1
#
_cell.length_a   1.000
_cell.length_b   1.000
_cell.length_c   1.000
_cell.angle_alpha   90.00
_cell.angle_beta   90.00
_cell.angle_gamma   90.00
#
_symmetry.space_group_name_H-M   'P 1'
#
loop_
_entity.id
_entity.type
_entity.pdbx_description
1 polymer ?
#
loop_
_entity_poly.entity_id
_entity_poly.type
_entity_poly.pdbx_seq_one_letter_code
_entity_poly.pdbx_strand_id
1 'polypeptide(L)'
;MLVYGAMNSLCWGVNKGISIMQDEPKLQSMVDFFHTQSNWVYFSGHHISGHLFNHYPQTATAGARFFSDSVKIYTPDGRQTLNKNQGFMMHTANPQVLFWGGCNVCENPQTVQVIRNLFNFPLILGYSGSSGWKLTHKIFTGRHIGPDGKRVPHLRGDTDFFYELSKGSVDDLVHVRNSWLRTARLNFRGNMRQMYRAIDPSGQEWLPGADKKEEGRCFSRGCK
;
A
#
# COMPACT_ATOMS: atom_id res chain seq x y z
N MET A 1 -6.29 0.85 13.76
CA MET A 1 -4.95 1.43 13.44
C MET A 1 -4.81 1.72 11.96
N LEU A 2 -4.92 3.00 11.60
CA LEU A 2 -4.37 3.51 10.33
C LEU A 2 -2.85 3.54 10.46
N VAL A 3 -2.14 3.03 9.45
CA VAL A 3 -0.71 3.30 9.30
C VAL A 3 -0.51 3.97 7.96
N TYR A 4 -0.13 5.24 8.04
CA TYR A 4 0.35 6.02 6.90
C TYR A 4 1.86 6.16 7.05
N GLY A 5 2.60 5.93 5.97
CA GLY A 5 4.05 6.14 5.95
C GLY A 5 4.51 6.68 4.60
N ALA A 6 5.47 7.59 4.59
CA ALA A 6 6.09 8.13 3.38
C ALA A 6 7.62 8.02 3.56
N MET A 7 8.35 7.43 2.61
CA MET A 7 9.78 7.14 2.74
C MET A 7 10.58 7.73 1.57
N ASN A 8 11.68 8.42 1.91
CA ASN A 8 12.60 9.07 0.95
C ASN A 8 13.93 8.31 0.75
N SER A 9 14.26 7.34 1.61
CA SER A 9 15.33 6.35 1.40
C SER A 9 15.23 5.24 2.46
N LEU A 10 15.62 4.01 2.10
CA LEU A 10 15.62 2.84 2.99
C LEU A 10 17.02 2.61 3.57
N CYS A 11 17.37 3.37 4.60
CA CYS A 11 18.34 2.92 5.60
C CYS A 11 17.56 2.60 6.88
N TRP A 12 17.67 1.34 7.30
CA TRP A 12 17.12 0.72 8.52
C TRP A 12 16.64 1.72 9.57
N GLY A 13 15.35 1.60 9.91
CA GLY A 13 14.60 2.59 10.66
C GLY A 13 13.65 3.33 9.75
N VAL A 14 12.47 3.67 10.27
CA VAL A 14 11.59 4.69 9.68
C VAL A 14 12.39 6.00 9.62
N ASN A 15 13.20 6.19 8.58
CA ASN A 15 14.06 7.36 8.49
C ASN A 15 13.24 8.54 7.97
N LYS A 16 12.88 9.44 8.90
CA LYS A 16 12.36 10.80 8.71
C LYS A 16 11.27 10.96 7.63
N GLY A 17 10.27 10.09 7.67
CA GLY A 17 8.98 10.30 7.01
C GLY A 17 7.91 10.71 8.01
N ILE A 18 6.93 11.53 7.59
CA ILE A 18 5.70 11.72 8.39
C ILE A 18 4.97 10.38 8.40
N SER A 19 4.82 9.78 9.58
CA SER A 19 3.99 8.61 9.78
C SER A 19 2.86 8.93 10.72
N ILE A 20 1.65 8.57 10.31
CA ILE A 20 0.47 8.60 11.17
C ILE A 20 0.18 7.16 11.55
N MET A 21 0.66 6.75 12.72
CA MET A 21 0.32 5.48 13.38
C MET A 21 -0.53 5.78 14.61
N GLN A 22 -1.78 6.19 14.38
CA GLN A 22 -2.72 6.52 15.44
C GLN A 22 -4.09 5.94 15.11
N ASP A 23 -4.81 5.49 16.14
CA ASP A 23 -6.19 5.06 15.96
C ASP A 23 -7.07 6.25 15.58
N GLU A 24 -6.85 7.43 16.17
CA GLU A 24 -7.59 8.65 15.84
C GLU A 24 -6.63 9.80 15.50
N PRO A 25 -6.22 9.94 14.23
CA PRO A 25 -5.38 11.04 13.82
C PRO A 25 -6.15 12.37 13.88
N LYS A 26 -5.42 13.46 14.17
CA LYS A 26 -5.94 14.82 14.00
C LYS A 26 -6.02 15.19 12.52
N LEU A 27 -6.96 16.06 12.17
CA LEU A 27 -7.16 16.53 10.79
C LEU A 27 -5.87 17.11 10.21
N GLN A 28 -5.20 18.00 10.96
CA GLN A 28 -3.97 18.65 10.51
C GLN A 28 -2.85 17.63 10.25
N SER A 29 -2.72 16.59 11.09
CA SER A 29 -1.73 15.53 10.85
C SER A 29 -1.97 14.83 9.52
N MET A 30 -3.24 14.56 9.18
CA MET A 30 -3.59 13.97 7.87
C MET A 30 -3.28 14.92 6.71
N VAL A 31 -3.58 16.22 6.85
CA VAL A 31 -3.23 17.24 5.87
C VAL A 31 -1.71 17.26 5.64
N ASP A 32 -0.92 17.33 6.70
CA ASP A 32 0.54 17.37 6.64
C ASP A 32 1.10 16.11 5.98
N PHE A 33 0.52 14.93 6.26
CA PHE A 33 0.88 13.70 5.59
C PHE A 33 0.64 13.78 4.06
N PHE A 34 -0.54 14.21 3.61
CA PHE A 34 -0.86 14.34 2.18
C PHE A 34 -0.12 15.49 1.47
N HIS A 35 0.50 16.39 2.22
CA HIS A 35 1.46 17.38 1.72
C HIS A 35 2.87 16.81 1.52
N THR A 36 3.19 15.64 2.07
CA THR A 36 4.56 15.09 1.93
C THR A 36 4.89 14.74 0.49
N GLN A 37 6.17 14.89 0.17
CA GLN A 37 6.77 14.46 -1.09
C GLN A 37 7.63 13.24 -0.79
N SER A 38 7.22 12.08 -1.30
CA SER A 38 7.98 10.85 -1.13
C SER A 38 7.93 9.91 -2.31
N ASN A 39 9.06 9.24 -2.55
CA ASN A 39 9.19 8.28 -3.64
C ASN A 39 8.47 6.95 -3.32
N TRP A 40 8.34 6.63 -2.04
CA TRP A 40 7.62 5.46 -1.54
C TRP A 40 6.54 5.90 -0.58
N VAL A 41 5.30 5.46 -0.83
CA VAL A 41 4.15 5.78 0.04
C VAL A 41 3.49 4.48 0.48
N TYR A 42 3.13 4.42 1.76
CA TYR A 42 2.49 3.29 2.40
C TYR A 42 1.16 3.69 3.04
N PHE A 43 0.12 2.94 2.69
CA PHE A 43 -1.23 3.05 3.24
C PHE A 43 -1.66 1.74 3.88
N SER A 44 -2.25 1.78 5.07
CA SER A 44 -2.80 0.60 5.75
C SER A 44 -4.01 0.93 6.58
N GLY A 45 -4.97 0.02 6.59
CA GLY A 45 -6.26 0.17 7.27
C GLY A 45 -7.32 -0.74 6.67
N HIS A 46 -8.57 -0.57 7.12
CA HIS A 46 -9.70 -1.17 6.42
C HIS A 46 -9.95 -0.41 5.12
N HIS A 47 -10.28 -1.12 4.04
CA HIS A 47 -10.59 -0.48 2.78
C HIS A 47 -11.86 -1.03 2.15
N ILE A 48 -12.71 -0.12 1.67
CA ILE A 48 -13.88 -0.43 0.84
C ILE A 48 -14.15 0.73 -0.13
N SER A 49 -14.41 0.43 -1.40
CA SER A 49 -14.88 1.39 -2.41
C SER A 49 -14.07 2.70 -2.50
N GLY A 50 -12.73 2.60 -2.50
CA GLY A 50 -11.83 3.77 -2.60
C GLY A 50 -11.71 4.55 -1.31
N HIS A 51 -12.05 3.95 -0.17
CA HIS A 51 -12.03 4.57 1.14
C HIS A 51 -11.20 3.73 2.10
N LEU A 52 -10.20 4.35 2.74
CA LEU A 52 -9.36 3.79 3.79
C LEU A 52 -9.79 4.31 5.19
N PHE A 53 -9.94 3.41 6.16
CA PHE A 53 -10.49 3.69 7.51
C PHE A 53 -9.60 3.14 8.64
N ASN A 54 -9.68 3.78 9.81
CA ASN A 54 -9.01 3.35 11.06
C ASN A 54 -9.58 2.11 11.71
N HIS A 55 -10.89 1.93 11.61
CA HIS A 55 -11.63 0.77 12.10
C HIS A 55 -12.55 0.23 11.01
N TYR A 56 -13.35 -0.77 11.35
CA TYR A 56 -14.40 -1.25 10.44
C TYR A 56 -15.33 -0.11 10.03
N PRO A 57 -15.94 -0.14 8.83
CA PRO A 57 -16.74 0.97 8.31
C PRO A 57 -17.83 1.48 9.26
N GLN A 58 -18.40 0.60 10.09
CA GLN A 58 -19.47 0.93 11.04
C GLN A 58 -18.97 1.70 12.28
N THR A 59 -17.68 1.63 12.59
CA THR A 59 -17.07 2.21 13.79
C THR A 59 -15.90 3.15 13.46
N ALA A 60 -15.71 3.49 12.18
CA ALA A 60 -14.60 4.32 11.75
C ALA A 60 -14.85 5.79 12.11
N THR A 61 -13.92 6.36 12.87
CA THR A 61 -13.93 7.77 13.30
C THR A 61 -13.03 8.66 12.45
N ALA A 62 -12.11 8.06 11.68
CA ALA A 62 -11.21 8.76 10.76
C ALA A 62 -10.96 7.95 9.48
N GLY A 63 -10.73 8.66 8.37
CA GLY A 63 -10.50 8.01 7.09
C GLY A 63 -10.15 8.97 5.95
N ALA A 64 -9.78 8.36 4.83
CA ALA A 64 -9.44 9.04 3.58
C ALA A 64 -10.16 8.36 2.41
N ARG A 65 -10.93 9.14 1.64
CA ARG A 65 -11.55 8.70 0.41
C ARG A 65 -10.82 9.29 -0.79
N PHE A 66 -10.43 8.42 -1.71
CA PHE A 66 -9.59 8.74 -2.85
C PHE A 66 -10.44 8.93 -4.11
N PHE A 67 -10.15 10.02 -4.83
CA PHE A 67 -10.68 10.34 -6.15
C PHE A 67 -9.49 10.54 -7.11
N SER A 68 -9.75 10.63 -8.42
CA SER A 68 -8.68 10.74 -9.42
C SER A 68 -7.82 11.99 -9.29
N ASP A 69 -8.36 13.04 -8.67
CA ASP A 69 -7.78 14.37 -8.56
C ASP A 69 -7.83 14.96 -7.14
N SER A 70 -8.33 14.20 -6.16
CA SER A 70 -8.51 14.71 -4.81
C SER A 70 -8.54 13.59 -3.77
N VAL A 71 -8.27 13.98 -2.52
CA VAL A 71 -8.46 13.14 -1.34
C VAL A 71 -9.38 13.85 -0.37
N LYS A 72 -10.47 13.20 0.03
CA LYS A 72 -11.34 13.69 1.10
C LYS A 72 -10.93 13.01 2.40
N ILE A 73 -10.49 13.80 3.37
CA ILE A 73 -10.10 13.33 4.69
C ILE A 73 -11.14 13.75 5.74
N TYR A 74 -11.32 12.91 6.75
CA TYR A 74 -12.10 13.25 7.93
C TYR A 74 -11.55 12.56 9.17
N THR A 75 -11.85 13.19 10.28
CA THR A 75 -11.43 12.85 11.64
C THR A 75 -12.50 13.40 12.60
N PRO A 76 -12.44 13.11 13.91
CA PRO A 76 -13.37 13.70 14.88
C PRO A 76 -13.30 15.24 14.94
N ASP A 77 -12.14 15.83 14.65
CA ASP A 77 -11.90 17.27 14.67
C ASP A 77 -12.28 18.01 13.37
N GLY A 78 -12.62 17.30 12.29
CA GLY A 78 -13.17 17.95 11.09
C GLY A 78 -13.06 17.16 9.80
N ARG A 79 -13.26 17.87 8.68
CA ARG A 79 -13.23 17.30 7.33
C ARG A 79 -12.57 18.28 6.37
N GLN A 80 -11.81 17.76 5.41
CA GLN A 80 -11.19 18.58 4.37
C GLN A 80 -11.09 17.82 3.04
N THR A 81 -11.17 18.55 1.93
CA THR A 81 -10.84 18.03 0.60
C THR A 81 -9.51 18.61 0.17
N LEU A 82 -8.58 17.74 -0.20
CA LEU A 82 -7.25 18.07 -0.69
C LEU A 82 -7.23 17.78 -2.19
N ASN A 83 -7.25 18.83 -3.02
CA ASN A 83 -7.20 18.67 -4.47
C ASN A 83 -5.74 18.56 -4.93
N LYS A 84 -5.50 17.90 -6.06
CA LYS A 84 -4.19 17.90 -6.71
C LYS A 84 -3.71 19.32 -6.94
N ASN A 85 -2.44 19.56 -6.61
CA ASN A 85 -1.80 20.88 -6.69
C ASN A 85 -2.39 21.92 -5.72
N GLN A 86 -3.35 21.52 -4.88
CA GLN A 86 -4.03 22.37 -3.91
C GLN A 86 -4.37 21.54 -2.66
N GLY A 87 -3.36 21.31 -1.82
CA GLY A 87 -3.50 20.54 -0.58
C GLY A 87 -3.06 19.08 -0.70
N PHE A 88 -3.20 18.44 -1.85
CA PHE A 88 -2.59 17.13 -2.10
C PHE A 88 -1.34 17.32 -2.96
N MET A 89 -0.18 16.98 -2.39
CA MET A 89 1.14 17.23 -3.00
C MET A 89 1.95 15.94 -3.23
N MET A 90 1.50 14.79 -2.73
CA MET A 90 2.24 13.52 -2.88
C MET A 90 2.55 13.17 -4.34
N HIS A 91 1.67 13.50 -5.29
CA HIS A 91 1.92 13.23 -6.71
C HIS A 91 3.07 14.06 -7.30
N THR A 92 3.43 15.19 -6.68
CA THR A 92 4.48 16.09 -7.20
C THR A 92 5.87 15.50 -7.09
N ALA A 93 6.09 14.57 -6.16
CA ALA A 93 7.32 13.79 -6.05
C ALA A 93 7.40 12.65 -7.08
N ASN A 94 6.33 12.42 -7.84
CA ASN A 94 6.17 11.26 -8.72
C ASN A 94 6.50 9.94 -7.99
N PRO A 95 5.70 9.55 -6.98
CA PRO A 95 5.97 8.38 -6.16
C PRO A 95 6.15 7.17 -7.07
N GLN A 96 7.27 6.48 -6.90
CA GLN A 96 7.62 5.33 -7.71
C GLN A 96 6.90 4.08 -7.22
N VAL A 97 6.71 3.96 -5.90
CA VAL A 97 6.09 2.80 -5.26
C VAL A 97 4.99 3.24 -4.31
N LEU A 98 3.83 2.64 -4.49
CA LEU A 98 2.68 2.76 -3.60
C LEU A 98 2.38 1.41 -2.98
N PHE A 99 2.71 1.24 -1.71
CA PHE A 99 2.31 0.08 -0.95
C PHE A 99 0.92 0.29 -0.36
N TRP A 100 -0.01 -0.58 -0.73
CA TRP A 100 -1.38 -0.57 -0.26
C TRP A 100 -1.71 -1.80 0.58
N GLY A 101 -1.59 -1.64 1.90
CA GLY A 101 -1.94 -2.63 2.91
C GLY A 101 -3.44 -2.72 3.26
N GLY A 102 -4.30 -1.94 2.60
CA GLY A 102 -5.76 -2.08 2.71
C GLY A 102 -6.32 -3.29 1.95
N CYS A 103 -7.45 -3.82 2.42
CA CYS A 103 -8.11 -4.97 1.80
C CYS A 103 -8.65 -4.67 0.38
N ASN A 104 -8.57 -5.67 -0.52
CA ASN A 104 -9.23 -5.71 -1.84
C ASN A 104 -8.90 -4.59 -2.85
N VAL A 105 -7.86 -3.77 -2.62
CA VAL A 105 -7.63 -2.58 -3.46
C VAL A 105 -7.25 -2.95 -4.88
N CYS A 106 -6.47 -4.00 -5.04
CA CYS A 106 -6.04 -4.48 -6.34
C CYS A 106 -7.07 -5.39 -7.02
N GLU A 107 -8.23 -5.62 -6.40
CA GLU A 107 -9.31 -6.44 -6.98
C GLU A 107 -10.21 -5.62 -7.92
N ASN A 108 -10.41 -4.34 -7.61
CA ASN A 108 -11.34 -3.46 -8.32
C ASN A 108 -10.61 -2.57 -9.34
N PRO A 109 -10.82 -2.76 -10.65
CA PRO A 109 -10.16 -1.97 -11.69
C PRO A 109 -10.38 -0.46 -11.59
N GLN A 110 -11.58 -0.03 -11.21
CA GLN A 110 -11.93 1.38 -11.07
C GLN A 110 -11.16 2.01 -9.90
N THR A 111 -11.06 1.32 -8.76
CA THR A 111 -10.25 1.77 -7.62
C THR A 111 -8.78 1.88 -8.00
N VAL A 112 -8.23 0.88 -8.69
CA VAL A 112 -6.86 0.90 -9.20
C VAL A 112 -6.64 2.10 -10.11
N GLN A 113 -7.54 2.35 -11.06
CA GLN A 113 -7.41 3.48 -11.99
C GLN A 113 -7.47 4.83 -11.26
N VAL A 114 -8.34 4.99 -10.27
CA VAL A 114 -8.41 6.18 -9.42
C VAL A 114 -7.07 6.43 -8.73
N ILE A 115 -6.52 5.41 -8.08
CA ILE A 115 -5.24 5.51 -7.37
C ILE A 115 -4.09 5.81 -8.34
N ARG A 116 -4.05 5.13 -9.49
CA ARG A 116 -3.04 5.36 -10.53
C ARG A 116 -3.08 6.80 -11.02
N ASN A 117 -4.26 7.30 -11.35
CA ASN A 117 -4.43 8.69 -11.77
C ASN A 117 -3.99 9.63 -10.64
N LEU A 118 -4.40 9.39 -9.39
CA LEU A 118 -4.10 10.25 -8.26
C LEU A 118 -2.59 10.37 -8.00
N PHE A 119 -1.85 9.26 -8.07
CA PHE A 119 -0.42 9.22 -7.71
C PHE A 119 0.54 9.24 -8.92
N ASN A 120 0.07 9.55 -10.13
CA ASN A 120 0.88 9.59 -11.36
C ASN A 120 1.49 8.23 -11.77
N PHE A 121 0.68 7.18 -11.72
CA PHE A 121 1.00 5.83 -12.22
C PHE A 121 2.20 5.13 -11.53
N PRO A 122 2.20 5.03 -10.18
CA PRO A 122 3.24 4.30 -9.45
C PRO A 122 3.18 2.79 -9.72
N LEU A 123 4.23 2.06 -9.33
CA LEU A 123 4.13 0.64 -9.01
C LEU A 123 3.26 0.47 -7.76
N ILE A 124 2.11 -0.19 -7.88
CA ILE A 124 1.22 -0.48 -6.76
C ILE A 124 1.51 -1.89 -6.25
N LEU A 125 1.81 -2.03 -4.96
CA LEU A 125 1.96 -3.31 -4.28
C LEU A 125 0.79 -3.47 -3.30
N GLY A 126 0.02 -4.55 -3.39
CA GLY A 126 -1.14 -4.70 -2.52
C GLY A 126 -1.84 -6.05 -2.63
N TYR A 127 -3.13 -6.05 -2.32
CA TYR A 127 -3.92 -7.28 -2.14
C TYR A 127 -5.26 -7.25 -2.90
N SER A 128 -5.68 -8.42 -3.38
CA SER A 128 -7.06 -8.78 -3.74
C SER A 128 -7.55 -9.82 -2.71
N GLY A 129 -8.20 -9.38 -1.64
CA GLY A 129 -8.60 -10.23 -0.52
C GLY A 129 -8.79 -9.47 0.81
N SER A 130 -9.50 -10.11 1.74
CA SER A 130 -10.02 -9.51 2.99
C SER A 130 -9.00 -9.32 4.13
N SER A 131 -7.69 -9.48 3.88
CA SER A 131 -6.69 -9.67 4.94
C SER A 131 -5.47 -8.72 4.87
N GLY A 132 -5.58 -7.60 4.14
CA GLY A 132 -4.47 -6.69 3.83
C GLY A 132 -3.60 -6.29 5.02
N TRP A 133 -4.17 -5.74 6.11
CA TRP A 133 -3.35 -5.09 7.14
C TRP A 133 -2.54 -6.08 8.01
N LYS A 134 -3.11 -7.25 8.35
CA LYS A 134 -2.39 -8.29 9.14
C LYS A 134 -1.29 -8.95 8.32
N LEU A 135 -1.56 -9.20 7.04
CA LEU A 135 -0.57 -9.74 6.10
C LEU A 135 0.56 -8.75 5.83
N THR A 136 0.21 -7.47 5.73
CA THR A 136 1.17 -6.39 5.55
C THR A 136 2.14 -6.29 6.72
N HIS A 137 1.61 -6.33 7.95
CA HIS A 137 2.44 -6.32 9.16
C HIS A 137 3.39 -7.52 9.20
N LYS A 138 2.88 -8.71 8.84
CA LYS A 138 3.68 -9.94 8.75
C LYS A 138 4.84 -9.82 7.76
N ILE A 139 4.65 -9.10 6.66
CA ILE A 139 5.68 -8.92 5.62
C ILE A 139 6.70 -7.85 5.97
N PHE A 140 6.29 -6.76 6.60
CA PHE A 140 7.23 -5.69 6.94
C PHE A 140 8.05 -5.96 8.19
N THR A 141 7.55 -6.78 9.11
CA THR A 141 8.22 -7.02 10.40
C THR A 141 8.83 -8.41 10.50
N GLY A 142 8.54 -9.30 9.54
CA GLY A 142 8.85 -10.73 9.66
C GLY A 142 8.17 -11.39 10.87
N ARG A 143 7.15 -10.76 11.47
CA ARG A 143 6.50 -11.21 12.71
C ARG A 143 4.99 -11.23 12.54
N HIS A 144 4.35 -12.27 13.03
CA HIS A 144 2.89 -12.32 13.14
C HIS A 144 2.52 -12.00 14.60
N ILE A 145 1.70 -10.97 14.79
CA ILE A 145 1.06 -10.70 16.09
C ILE A 145 -0.37 -11.22 15.96
N GLY A 146 -0.71 -12.23 16.74
CA GLY A 146 -2.05 -12.78 16.81
C GLY A 146 -3.06 -11.72 17.29
N PRO A 147 -4.38 -11.98 17.14
CA PRO A 147 -5.42 -11.09 17.67
C PRO A 147 -5.29 -10.82 19.19
N ASP A 148 -4.56 -11.70 19.89
CA ASP A 148 -4.27 -11.65 21.33
C ASP A 148 -2.95 -10.95 21.68
N GLY A 149 -2.30 -10.31 20.70
CA GLY A 149 -1.02 -9.63 20.90
C GLY A 149 0.19 -10.57 21.00
N LYS A 150 0.00 -11.89 20.89
CA LYS A 150 1.10 -12.85 21.02
C LYS A 150 1.84 -13.04 19.70
N ARG A 151 3.16 -13.20 19.79
CA ARG A 151 4.00 -13.54 18.63
C ARG A 151 3.64 -14.96 18.19
N VAL A 152 3.19 -15.11 16.95
CA VAL A 152 3.11 -16.42 16.32
C VAL A 152 4.50 -16.69 15.72
N PRO A 153 5.22 -17.71 16.22
CA PRO A 153 6.48 -18.13 15.61
C PRO A 153 6.17 -18.65 14.20
N HIS A 154 7.18 -18.75 13.33
CA HIS A 154 7.08 -19.18 11.93
C HIS A 154 7.03 -18.08 10.87
N LEU A 155 7.87 -17.06 11.02
CA LEU A 155 8.56 -16.52 9.85
C LEU A 155 10.05 -16.44 10.13
N ARG A 156 10.82 -16.89 9.16
CA ARG A 156 12.28 -16.84 9.13
C ARG A 156 12.64 -15.44 8.62
N GLY A 157 13.47 -14.68 9.34
CA GLY A 157 13.76 -13.26 8.98
C GLY A 157 14.37 -13.08 7.59
N ASP A 158 14.91 -14.17 7.03
CA ASP A 158 15.44 -14.35 5.68
C ASP A 158 14.35 -14.53 4.60
N THR A 159 13.08 -14.27 4.88
CA THR A 159 12.01 -14.36 3.88
C THR A 159 11.09 -13.15 3.83
N ASP A 160 11.37 -12.08 4.58
CA ASP A 160 10.54 -10.87 4.55
C ASP A 160 10.78 -10.00 3.29
N PHE A 161 9.93 -8.99 3.07
CA PHE A 161 10.01 -8.17 1.85
C PHE A 161 11.29 -7.36 1.77
N PHE A 162 11.76 -6.81 2.88
CA PHE A 162 12.96 -5.99 2.88
C PHE A 162 14.22 -6.85 2.71
N TYR A 163 14.21 -8.07 3.22
CA TYR A 163 15.27 -9.03 2.95
C TYR A 163 15.35 -9.38 1.46
N GLU A 164 14.23 -9.72 0.81
CA GLU A 164 14.23 -9.98 -0.65
C GLU A 164 14.62 -8.72 -1.44
N LEU A 165 14.12 -7.55 -1.04
CA LEU A 165 14.44 -6.27 -1.65
C LEU A 165 15.94 -5.94 -1.53
N SER A 166 16.59 -6.29 -0.42
CA SER A 166 18.02 -6.02 -0.19
C SER A 166 18.97 -6.75 -1.16
N LYS A 167 18.47 -7.74 -1.90
CA LYS A 167 19.25 -8.52 -2.88
C LYS A 167 19.44 -7.79 -4.21
N GLY A 168 18.92 -6.57 -4.36
CA GLY A 168 19.00 -5.76 -5.57
C GLY A 168 18.72 -4.29 -5.29
N SER A 169 18.50 -3.51 -6.35
CA SER A 169 18.30 -2.06 -6.23
C SER A 169 16.84 -1.70 -5.93
N VAL A 170 16.63 -0.77 -4.99
CA VAL A 170 15.30 -0.21 -4.67
C VAL A 170 14.78 0.72 -5.78
N ASP A 171 15.66 1.21 -6.65
CA ASP A 171 15.29 2.05 -7.79
C ASP A 171 14.86 1.21 -9.00
N ASP A 172 15.15 -0.09 -9.00
CA ASP A 172 14.66 -1.03 -10.01
C ASP A 172 13.26 -1.54 -9.63
N LEU A 173 12.24 -0.93 -10.23
CA LEU A 173 10.84 -1.31 -10.00
C LEU A 173 10.51 -2.77 -10.36
N VAL A 174 11.23 -3.37 -11.29
CA VAL A 174 11.07 -4.81 -11.61
C VAL A 174 11.58 -5.64 -10.44
N HIS A 175 12.73 -5.29 -9.87
CA HIS A 175 13.26 -5.94 -8.67
C HIS A 175 12.35 -5.73 -7.45
N VAL A 176 11.84 -4.51 -7.23
CA VAL A 176 10.89 -4.22 -6.14
C VAL A 176 9.63 -5.10 -6.27
N ARG A 177 9.03 -5.13 -7.45
CA ARG A 177 7.87 -5.97 -7.75
C ARG A 177 8.17 -7.45 -7.52
N ASN A 178 9.29 -7.95 -8.05
CA ASN A 178 9.65 -9.35 -7.94
C ASN A 178 9.93 -9.74 -6.49
N SER A 179 10.55 -8.86 -5.71
CA SER A 179 10.78 -9.03 -4.27
C SER A 179 9.45 -9.19 -3.53
N TRP A 180 8.47 -8.31 -3.80
CA TRP A 180 7.13 -8.40 -3.23
C TRP A 180 6.44 -9.74 -3.53
N LEU A 181 6.42 -10.14 -4.81
CA LEU A 181 5.79 -11.40 -5.22
C LEU A 181 6.55 -12.62 -4.68
N ARG A 182 7.88 -12.56 -4.59
CA ARG A 182 8.70 -13.64 -4.03
C ARG A 182 8.46 -13.82 -2.53
N THR A 183 8.40 -12.73 -1.78
CA THR A 183 8.00 -12.76 -0.37
C THR A 183 6.63 -13.41 -0.19
N ALA A 184 5.66 -13.12 -1.06
CA ALA A 184 4.36 -13.79 -1.02
C ALA A 184 4.49 -15.32 -1.23
N ARG A 185 5.32 -15.77 -2.18
CA ARG A 185 5.57 -17.19 -2.46
C ARG A 185 6.22 -17.93 -1.29
N LEU A 186 7.16 -17.29 -0.61
CA LEU A 186 7.91 -17.91 0.49
C LEU A 186 7.06 -18.05 1.75
N ASN A 187 6.18 -17.08 2.01
CA ASN A 187 5.49 -16.96 3.30
C ASN A 187 4.03 -17.47 3.30
N PHE A 188 3.46 -17.74 2.12
CA PHE A 188 2.06 -18.12 1.97
C PHE A 188 1.86 -19.23 0.94
N ARG A 189 0.95 -20.14 1.23
CA ARG A 189 0.55 -21.27 0.36
C ARG A 189 -0.93 -21.17 -0.01
N GLY A 190 -1.32 -21.89 -1.07
CA GLY A 190 -2.71 -21.96 -1.53
C GLY A 190 -3.30 -20.60 -1.90
N ASN A 191 -4.60 -20.41 -1.63
CA ASN A 191 -5.36 -19.22 -2.04
C ASN A 191 -4.83 -17.91 -1.43
N MET A 192 -4.15 -17.94 -0.29
CA MET A 192 -3.55 -16.73 0.31
C MET A 192 -2.42 -16.15 -0.54
N ARG A 193 -1.67 -17.00 -1.26
CA ARG A 193 -0.64 -16.55 -2.20
C ARG A 193 -1.28 -15.79 -3.37
N GLN A 194 -2.43 -16.26 -3.84
CA GLN A 194 -3.21 -15.61 -4.90
C GLN A 194 -3.92 -14.34 -4.46
N MET A 195 -3.69 -13.82 -3.25
CA MET A 195 -4.20 -12.50 -2.85
C MET A 195 -3.20 -11.38 -3.19
N TYR A 196 -1.92 -11.69 -3.35
CA TYR A 196 -0.91 -10.67 -3.60
C TYR A 196 -0.98 -10.18 -5.03
N ARG A 197 -0.86 -8.86 -5.19
CA ARG A 197 -0.87 -8.18 -6.47
C ARG A 197 0.28 -7.20 -6.53
N ALA A 198 0.84 -7.08 -7.73
CA ALA A 198 1.58 -5.90 -8.11
C ALA A 198 1.03 -5.36 -9.43
N ILE A 199 0.89 -4.05 -9.55
CA ILE A 199 0.41 -3.39 -10.76
C ILE A 199 1.48 -2.39 -11.15
N ASP A 200 2.15 -2.62 -12.27
CA ASP A 200 3.28 -1.78 -12.68
C ASP A 200 2.83 -0.43 -13.28
N PRO A 201 3.76 0.50 -13.57
CA PRO A 201 3.41 1.80 -14.13
C PRO A 201 2.63 1.75 -15.46
N SER A 202 2.73 0.66 -16.24
CA SER A 202 1.93 0.49 -17.48
C SER A 202 0.48 0.07 -17.21
N GLY A 203 0.21 -0.45 -16.01
CA GLY A 203 -1.10 -0.96 -15.60
C GLY A 203 -1.22 -2.47 -15.74
N GLN A 204 -0.11 -3.16 -15.98
CA GLN A 204 -0.07 -4.62 -16.03
C GLN A 204 -0.08 -5.19 -14.61
N GLU A 205 -1.01 -6.11 -14.34
CA GLU A 205 -1.06 -6.88 -13.10
C GLU A 205 -0.05 -8.04 -13.11
N TRP A 206 0.49 -8.36 -11.94
CA TRP A 206 1.42 -9.46 -11.70
C TRP A 206 1.02 -10.25 -10.45
N LEU A 207 1.12 -11.59 -10.53
CA LEU A 207 0.72 -12.54 -9.49
C LEU A 207 1.91 -13.38 -9.00
N PRO A 208 1.93 -13.85 -7.74
CA PRO A 208 2.96 -14.78 -7.29
C PRO A 208 2.69 -16.15 -7.91
N GLY A 209 3.32 -16.47 -9.03
CA GLY A 209 3.07 -17.72 -9.76
C GLY A 209 3.52 -17.69 -11.21
N ALA A 210 3.54 -16.51 -11.79
CA ALA A 210 4.03 -16.26 -13.13
C ALA A 210 5.57 -16.44 -13.21
N ASP A 211 6.04 -17.69 -13.20
CA ASP A 211 7.41 -18.06 -13.66
C ASP A 211 7.48 -18.13 -15.19
N LYS A 212 6.33 -17.96 -15.85
CA LYS A 212 6.17 -17.63 -17.27
C LYS A 212 5.23 -16.43 -17.32
N LYS A 213 5.36 -15.60 -18.36
CA LYS A 213 4.43 -14.49 -18.66
C LYS A 213 3.00 -15.04 -18.67
N GLU A 214 2.32 -15.02 -17.54
CA GLU A 214 0.89 -15.22 -17.50
C GLU A 214 0.27 -13.84 -17.59
N GLU A 215 -0.60 -13.69 -18.58
CA GLU A 215 -1.36 -12.49 -18.91
C GLU A 215 -2.13 -12.03 -17.67
N GLY A 216 -1.50 -11.17 -16.86
CA GLY A 216 -2.20 -10.47 -15.80
C GLY A 216 -3.23 -9.53 -16.40
N ARG A 217 -4.23 -9.14 -15.60
CA ARG A 217 -5.26 -8.20 -16.07
C ARG A 217 -4.60 -6.86 -16.37
N CYS A 218 -4.93 -6.28 -17.53
CA CYS A 218 -4.50 -4.94 -17.88
C CYS A 218 -5.53 -3.92 -17.35
N PHE A 219 -5.04 -2.91 -16.63
CA PHE A 219 -5.85 -1.84 -16.07
C PHE A 219 -5.86 -0.56 -16.93
N SER A 220 -5.23 -0.58 -18.12
CA SER A 220 -5.17 0.57 -19.04
C SER A 220 -5.72 0.24 -20.44
N ARG A 221 -6.27 1.25 -21.13
CA ARG A 221 -6.65 1.13 -22.56
C ARG A 221 -5.37 1.21 -23.41
N GLY A 222 -4.58 0.14 -23.48
CA GLY A 222 -3.37 0.16 -24.32
C GLY A 222 -2.30 -0.90 -24.05
N CYS A 223 -2.50 -1.86 -23.15
CA CYS A 223 -1.57 -2.99 -23.07
C CYS A 223 -1.67 -3.82 -24.37
N LYS A 224 -0.52 -4.07 -24.99
CA LYS A 224 -0.36 -5.01 -26.11
C LYS A 224 -0.03 -6.40 -25.59
#